data_AF-A0A3D0HG40-F1
#
_entry.id   AF-A0A3D0HG40-F1
#
_cell.length_a   1.000
_cell.length_b   1.000
_cell.length_c   1.000
_cell.angle_alpha   90.00
_cell.angle_beta   90.00
_cell.angle_gamma   90.00
#
_symmetry.space_group_name_H-M   'P 1'
#
loop_
_entity.id
_entity.type
_entity.pdbx_description
1 polymer ?
#
loop_
_entity_poly.entity_id
_entity_poly.type
_entity_poly.pdbx_seq_one_letter_code
_entity_poly.pdbx_strand_id
1 'polypeptide(L)'
;LLYITSLLGGSVGALLLSPDAITGGASGAVFGLMAAAVIGLRHDRINPMRTGIGTTFVLNMVITLVIPGISVGGHFGGAITGAICSLFLLNPSRKTISRLFEVVGPMAIGVGLIYLAVSFVNA
;
A
#
# COMPACT_ATOMS: atom_id res chain seq x y z
N LEU A 1 5.01 -0.28 -10.56
CA LEU A 1 3.54 -0.30 -10.39
C LEU A 1 3.15 -0.35 -8.93
N LEU A 2 3.55 -1.38 -8.17
CA LEU A 2 3.26 -1.50 -6.73
C LEU A 2 3.47 -0.19 -5.93
N TYR A 3 4.61 0.48 -6.11
CA TYR A 3 4.88 1.78 -5.47
C TYR A 3 3.84 2.85 -5.84
N ILE A 4 3.56 3.02 -7.14
CA ILE A 4 2.61 4.03 -7.64
C ILE A 4 1.20 3.72 -7.15
N THR A 5 0.76 2.47 -7.25
CA THR A 5 -0.57 2.06 -6.77
C THR A 5 -0.67 2.23 -5.25
N SER A 6 0.38 1.92 -4.49
CA SER A 6 0.42 2.18 -3.04
C SER A 6 0.42 3.67 -2.71
N LEU A 7 1.07 4.51 -3.53
CA LEU A 7 1.02 5.96 -3.39
C LEU A 7 -0.42 6.46 -3.57
N LEU A 8 -1.10 6.02 -4.64
CA LEU A 8 -2.52 6.35 -4.87
C LEU A 8 -3.41 5.86 -3.73
N GLY A 9 -3.18 4.64 -3.24
CA GLY A 9 -3.90 4.07 -2.12
C GLY A 9 -3.72 4.87 -0.84
N GLY A 10 -2.50 5.36 -0.59
CA GLY A 10 -2.22 6.28 0.50
C GLY A 10 -2.94 7.61 0.31
N SER A 11 -2.84 8.23 -0.86
CA SER A 11 -3.54 9.49 -1.15
C SER A 11 -5.05 9.38 -0.97
N VAL A 12 -5.68 8.29 -1.43
CA VAL A 12 -7.11 8.03 -1.22
C VAL A 12 -7.42 7.81 0.26
N GLY A 13 -6.62 7.02 0.97
CA GLY A 13 -6.82 6.81 2.40
C GLY A 13 -6.73 8.10 3.21
N ALA A 14 -5.78 8.99 2.86
CA ALA A 14 -5.67 10.31 3.47
C ALA A 14 -6.90 11.18 3.18
N LEU A 15 -7.35 11.22 1.93
CA LEU A 15 -8.53 11.97 1.49
C LEU A 15 -9.80 11.52 2.23
N LEU A 16 -10.00 10.21 2.40
CA LEU A 16 -11.19 9.67 3.06
C LEU A 16 -11.22 9.93 4.57
N LEU A 17 -10.07 9.92 5.24
CA LEU A 17 -10.00 10.11 6.70
C LEU A 17 -9.86 11.57 7.11
N SER A 18 -9.27 12.41 6.28
CA SER A 18 -8.96 13.81 6.61
C SER A 18 -9.02 14.67 5.34
N PRO A 19 -10.23 14.88 4.77
CA PRO A 19 -10.41 15.53 3.48
C PRO A 19 -9.92 16.98 3.45
N ASP A 20 -10.07 17.71 4.56
CA ASP A 20 -9.66 19.12 4.67
C ASP A 20 -8.18 19.30 5.05
N ALA A 21 -7.49 18.21 5.37
CA ALA A 21 -6.10 18.26 5.78
C ALA A 21 -5.18 18.30 4.56
N ILE A 22 -4.26 19.27 4.53
CA ILE A 22 -3.18 19.29 3.55
C ILE A 22 -2.22 18.15 3.89
N THR A 23 -2.33 17.06 3.15
CA THR A 23 -1.48 15.87 3.31
C THR A 23 -0.72 15.61 2.03
N GLY A 24 0.53 15.20 2.16
CA GLY A 24 1.37 14.84 1.03
C GLY A 24 2.59 14.06 1.52
N GLY A 25 2.92 12.96 0.86
CA GLY A 25 4.06 12.17 1.28
C GLY A 25 4.27 10.87 0.50
N ALA A 26 5.52 10.62 0.13
CA ALA A 26 5.96 9.35 -0.44
C ALA A 26 5.90 8.17 0.55
N SER A 27 5.78 8.46 1.86
CA SER A 27 5.82 7.46 2.93
C SER A 27 4.64 6.47 2.89
N GLY A 28 3.45 6.88 2.42
CA GLY A 28 2.33 5.96 2.21
C GLY A 28 2.66 4.86 1.19
N ALA A 29 3.40 5.21 0.12
CA ALA A 29 3.87 4.23 -0.86
C ALA A 29 4.90 3.26 -0.26
N VAL A 30 5.79 3.76 0.61
CA VAL A 30 6.77 2.94 1.34
C VAL A 30 6.06 1.97 2.28
N PHE A 31 5.01 2.40 2.98
CA PHE A 31 4.17 1.52 3.80
C PHE A 31 3.55 0.40 2.96
N GLY A 32 3.07 0.71 1.75
CA GLY A 32 2.60 -0.30 0.81
C GLY A 32 3.67 -1.30 0.38
N LEU A 33 4.89 -0.83 0.07
CA LEU A 33 6.01 -1.71 -0.24
C LEU A 33 6.37 -2.62 0.94
N MET A 34 6.39 -2.09 2.17
CA MET A 34 6.71 -2.86 3.36
C MET A 34 5.63 -3.89 3.67
N ALA A 35 4.35 -3.53 3.53
CA ALA A 35 3.24 -4.48 3.68
C ALA A 35 3.33 -5.62 2.66
N ALA A 36 3.60 -5.28 1.39
CA ALA A 36 3.83 -6.27 0.34
C ALA A 36 5.04 -7.17 0.65
N ALA A 37 6.14 -6.61 1.14
CA ALA A 37 7.32 -7.37 1.53
C ALA A 37 7.04 -8.30 2.73
N VAL A 38 6.29 -7.85 3.74
CA VAL A 38 5.86 -8.67 4.87
C VAL A 38 5.03 -9.86 4.40
N ILE A 39 4.11 -9.66 3.46
CA ILE A 39 3.30 -10.75 2.88
C ILE A 39 4.19 -11.70 2.08
N GLY A 40 5.10 -11.20 1.24
CA GLY A 40 6.04 -12.04 0.49
C GLY A 40 6.95 -12.88 1.38
N LEU A 41 7.53 -12.28 2.42
CA LEU A 41 8.33 -13.00 3.40
C LEU A 41 7.53 -14.11 4.09
N ARG A 42 6.27 -13.83 4.49
CA ARG A 42 5.39 -14.84 5.08
C ARG A 42 5.03 -15.95 4.09
N HIS A 43 4.77 -15.60 2.83
CA HIS A 43 4.53 -16.56 1.75
C HIS A 43 5.71 -17.53 1.60
N ASP A 44 6.93 -17.02 1.71
CA ASP A 44 8.17 -17.80 1.65
C ASP A 44 8.53 -18.47 2.99
N ARG A 45 7.62 -18.44 3.97
CA ARG A 45 7.76 -19.00 5.34
C ARG A 45 8.92 -18.38 6.15
N ILE A 46 9.35 -17.18 5.78
CA ILE A 46 10.34 -16.38 6.51
C ILE A 46 9.59 -15.50 7.51
N ASN A 47 10.00 -15.52 8.77
CA ASN A 47 9.43 -14.62 9.78
C ASN A 47 9.90 -13.18 9.52
N PRO A 48 9.00 -12.23 9.18
CA PRO A 48 9.40 -10.86 8.85
C PRO A 48 10.11 -10.13 9.99
N MET A 49 9.82 -10.49 11.25
CA MET A 49 10.47 -9.89 12.43
C MET A 49 11.96 -10.24 12.55
N ARG A 50 12.43 -11.25 11.81
CA ARG A 50 13.86 -11.61 11.76
C ARG A 50 14.64 -10.89 10.65
N THR A 51 13.97 -10.14 9.79
CA THR A 51 14.56 -9.54 8.56
C THR A 51 14.82 -8.04 8.66
N GLY A 52 14.51 -7.41 9.80
CA GLY A 52 14.49 -5.95 9.96
C GLY A 52 13.24 -5.30 9.38
N ILE A 53 12.75 -5.75 8.22
CA ILE A 53 11.53 -5.22 7.57
C ILE A 53 10.33 -5.26 8.52
N GLY A 54 10.12 -6.38 9.21
CA GLY A 54 9.02 -6.51 10.17
C GLY A 54 9.11 -5.49 11.30
N THR A 55 10.28 -5.35 11.90
CA THR A 55 10.54 -4.39 12.99
C THR A 55 10.34 -2.95 12.51
N THR A 56 10.92 -2.60 11.36
CA THR A 56 10.76 -1.26 10.77
C THR A 56 9.30 -0.98 10.43
N PHE A 57 8.55 -1.98 9.95
CA PHE A 57 7.13 -1.82 9.63
C PHE A 57 6.35 -1.49 10.89
N VAL A 58 6.47 -2.33 11.93
CA VAL A 58 5.79 -2.11 13.22
C VAL A 58 6.15 -0.76 13.83
N LEU A 59 7.44 -0.39 13.84
CA LEU A 59 7.91 0.89 14.38
C LEU A 59 7.29 2.07 13.64
N ASN A 60 7.26 2.03 12.30
CA ASN A 60 6.61 3.07 11.51
C ASN A 60 5.09 3.13 11.75
N MET A 61 4.42 2.00 11.98
CA MET A 61 3.00 2.00 12.37
C MET A 61 2.79 2.69 13.71
N VAL A 62 3.61 2.38 14.71
CA VAL A 62 3.52 3.00 16.04
C VAL A 62 3.77 4.50 15.94
N ILE A 63 4.81 4.93 15.22
CA ILE A 63 5.10 6.34 14.97
C ILE A 63 3.89 7.05 14.34
N THR A 64 3.26 6.42 13.35
CA THR A 64 2.08 6.97 12.66
C THR A 64 0.90 7.22 13.60
N LEU A 65 0.71 6.33 14.57
CA LEU A 65 -0.42 6.42 15.50
C LEU A 65 -0.14 7.34 16.69
N VAL A 66 1.13 7.52 17.06
CA VAL A 66 1.53 8.27 18.25
C VAL A 66 1.89 9.72 17.95
N ILE A 67 2.54 10.00 16.81
CA ILE A 67 2.99 11.35 16.48
C ILE A 67 1.86 12.14 15.80
N PRO A 68 1.39 13.25 16.41
CA PRO A 68 0.37 14.10 15.79
C PRO A 68 0.86 14.72 14.48
N GLY A 69 -0.05 14.91 13.54
CA GLY A 69 0.26 15.49 12.22
C GLY A 69 0.72 14.47 11.17
N ILE A 70 0.91 13.20 11.53
CA ILE A 70 1.13 12.13 10.56
C ILE A 70 -0.23 11.61 10.05
N SER A 71 -0.38 11.51 8.73
CA SER A 71 -1.62 11.02 8.12
C SER A 71 -1.77 9.50 8.31
N VAL A 72 -2.60 9.11 9.27
CA VAL A 72 -2.98 7.69 9.50
C VAL A 72 -3.62 7.11 8.24
N GLY A 73 -4.56 7.84 7.63
CA GLY A 73 -5.19 7.42 6.36
C GLY A 73 -4.18 7.23 5.24
N GLY A 74 -3.20 8.13 5.13
CA GLY A 74 -2.12 8.06 4.14
C GLY A 74 -1.27 6.80 4.25
N HIS A 75 -0.87 6.46 5.46
CA HIS A 75 -0.01 5.32 5.72
C HIS A 75 -0.75 3.97 5.64
N PHE A 76 -1.93 3.87 6.28
CA PHE A 76 -2.71 2.64 6.27
C PHE A 76 -3.37 2.38 4.91
N GLY A 77 -3.82 3.42 4.19
CA GLY A 77 -4.32 3.28 2.82
C GLY A 77 -3.26 2.75 1.87
N GLY A 78 -2.01 3.22 2.01
CA GLY A 78 -0.87 2.71 1.26
C GLY A 78 -0.52 1.26 1.63
N ALA A 79 -0.47 0.95 2.92
CA ALA A 79 -0.21 -0.40 3.43
C ALA A 79 -1.24 -1.43 2.92
N ILE A 80 -2.53 -1.11 3.02
CA ILE A 80 -3.63 -1.97 2.56
C ILE A 80 -3.55 -2.18 1.05
N THR A 81 -3.34 -1.11 0.28
CA THR A 81 -3.26 -1.18 -1.17
C THR A 81 -2.05 -2.00 -1.64
N GLY A 82 -0.88 -1.78 -1.02
CA GLY A 82 0.32 -2.56 -1.30
C GLY A 82 0.16 -4.04 -0.93
N ALA A 83 -0.50 -4.32 0.19
CA ALA A 83 -0.83 -5.69 0.60
C ALA A 83 -1.71 -6.39 -0.44
N ILE A 84 -2.80 -5.76 -0.88
CA ILE A 84 -3.69 -6.30 -1.93
C ILE A 84 -2.91 -6.49 -3.24
N CYS A 85 -2.12 -5.51 -3.65
CA CYS A 85 -1.29 -5.63 -4.87
C CYS A 85 -0.33 -6.81 -4.79
N SER A 86 0.24 -7.11 -3.62
CA SER A 86 1.21 -8.21 -3.45
C SER A 86 0.61 -9.59 -3.78
N LEU A 87 -0.70 -9.78 -3.66
CA LEU A 87 -1.39 -11.02 -4.04
C LEU A 87 -1.24 -11.32 -5.54
N PHE A 88 -1.12 -10.29 -6.38
CA PHE A 88 -0.89 -10.43 -7.81
C PHE A 88 0.58 -10.70 -8.16
N LEU A 89 1.51 -10.42 -7.24
CA LEU A 89 2.95 -10.62 -7.43
C LEU A 89 3.42 -12.01 -6.95
N LEU A 90 2.67 -12.67 -6.06
CA LEU A 90 3.09 -13.92 -5.43
C LEU A 90 2.68 -15.19 -6.20
N ASN A 91 2.32 -15.09 -7.50
CA ASN A 91 1.81 -16.24 -8.27
C ASN A 91 2.94 -17.06 -8.93
N PRO A 92 3.13 -18.36 -8.61
CA PRO A 92 4.26 -19.14 -9.12
C PRO A 92 3.99 -19.94 -10.42
N SER A 93 2.75 -20.02 -10.93
CA SER A 93 2.38 -21.19 -11.76
C SER A 93 2.59 -21.07 -13.28
N ARG A 94 2.63 -19.88 -13.90
CA ARG A 94 2.87 -19.74 -15.37
C ARG A 94 3.52 -18.40 -15.72
N LYS A 95 4.78 -18.38 -16.17
CA LYS A 95 5.60 -17.16 -16.39
C LYS A 95 4.92 -16.06 -17.23
N THR A 96 4.21 -16.40 -18.31
CA THR A 96 3.58 -15.38 -19.19
C THR A 96 2.28 -14.81 -18.60
N ILE A 97 1.42 -15.67 -18.03
CA ILE A 97 0.18 -15.23 -17.38
C ILE A 97 0.51 -14.48 -16.08
N SER A 98 1.54 -14.90 -15.36
CA SER A 98 2.06 -14.20 -14.15
C SER A 98 2.42 -12.75 -14.45
N ARG A 99 3.18 -12.49 -15.52
CA ARG A 99 3.55 -11.12 -15.91
C ARG A 99 2.35 -10.23 -16.22
N LEU A 100 1.32 -10.78 -16.87
CA LEU A 100 0.11 -10.00 -17.15
C LEU A 100 -0.62 -9.66 -15.85
N PHE A 101 -0.77 -10.62 -14.93
CA PHE A 101 -1.42 -10.38 -13.64
C PHE A 101 -0.67 -9.37 -12.77
N GLU A 102 0.67 -9.43 -12.76
CA GLU A 102 1.55 -8.48 -12.06
C GLU A 102 1.40 -7.03 -12.56
N VAL A 103 0.94 -6.83 -13.80
CA VAL A 103 0.71 -5.51 -14.39
C VAL A 103 -0.75 -5.11 -14.27
N VAL A 104 -1.68 -5.96 -14.73
CA VAL A 104 -3.11 -5.67 -14.81
C VAL A 104 -3.72 -5.48 -13.43
N GLY A 105 -3.34 -6.29 -12.44
CA GLY A 105 -3.87 -6.17 -11.08
C GLY A 105 -3.60 -4.79 -10.47
N PRO A 106 -2.34 -4.36 -10.33
CA PRO A 106 -2.01 -3.04 -9.80
C PRO A 106 -2.56 -1.87 -10.64
N MET A 107 -2.67 -2.03 -11.96
CA MET A 107 -3.27 -1.03 -12.84
C MET A 107 -4.78 -0.88 -12.59
N ALA A 108 -5.51 -1.99 -12.51
CA ALA A 108 -6.95 -2.00 -12.24
C ALA A 108 -7.25 -1.38 -10.87
N ILE A 109 -6.45 -1.73 -9.85
CA ILE A 109 -6.55 -1.11 -8.52
C ILE A 109 -6.28 0.39 -8.61
N GLY A 110 -5.23 0.81 -9.32
CA GLY A 110 -4.90 2.22 -9.52
C GLY A 110 -6.04 3.02 -10.16
N VAL A 111 -6.65 2.48 -11.23
CA VAL A 111 -7.81 3.10 -11.89
C VAL A 111 -9.01 3.19 -10.95
N GLY A 112 -9.30 2.13 -10.19
CA GLY A 112 -10.38 2.13 -9.20
C GLY A 112 -10.17 3.17 -8.09
N LEU A 113 -8.93 3.34 -7.62
CA LEU A 113 -8.56 4.35 -6.63
C LEU A 113 -8.73 5.77 -7.17
N ILE A 114 -8.34 6.03 -8.42
CA ILE A 114 -8.55 7.32 -9.07
C ILE A 114 -10.04 7.62 -9.20
N TYR A 115 -10.83 6.64 -9.68
CA TYR A 115 -12.29 6.79 -9.77
C TYR A 115 -12.92 7.10 -8.42
N LEU A 116 -12.51 6.39 -7.36
CA LEU A 116 -13.00 6.62 -6.00
C LEU A 116 -12.64 8.03 -5.50
N ALA A 117 -11.40 8.47 -5.70
CA ALA A 117 -10.96 9.82 -5.32
C ALA A 117 -11.81 10.89 -6.02
N VAL A 118 -11.98 10.79 -7.34
CA VAL A 118 -12.77 11.73 -8.13
C VAL A 118 -14.24 11.72 -7.71
N SER A 119 -14.82 10.55 -7.47
CA SER A 119 -16.21 10.43 -7.04
C SER A 119 -16.41 11.06 -5.66
N PHE A 120 -15.47 10.87 -4.74
CA PHE A 120 -15.54 11.44 -3.40
C PHE A 120 -15.41 12.97 -3.39
N VAL A 121 -14.53 13.54 -4.22
CA VAL A 121 -14.35 14.99 -4.31
C VAL A 121 -15.56 15.69 -4.95
N ASN A 122 -16.31 15.00 -5.81
CA ASN A 122 -17.48 15.55 -6.50
C ASN A 122 -18.82 15.22 -5.82
N ALA A 123 -18.81 14.55 -4.66
CA ALA A 123 -20.00 14.22 -3.86
C ALA A 123 -20.36 15.36 -2.91
#